data_AF-A0AAP6HD86-F1
#
_entry.id   AF-A0AAP6HD86-F1
#
_cell.length_a   1.000
_cell.length_b   1.000
_cell.length_c   1.000
_cell.angle_alpha   90.00
_cell.angle_beta   90.00
_cell.angle_gamma   90.00
#
_symmetry.space_group_name_H-M   'P 1'
#
loop_
_entity.id
_entity.type
_entity.pdbx_description
1 polymer ?
#
loop_
_entity_poly.entity_id
_entity_poly.type
_entity_poly.pdbx_seq_one_letter_code
_entity_poly.pdbx_strand_id
1 'polypeptide(L)'
;MPKKGLAEVIHAAELMLSGLKAHQSELSSRGLDAAFIKTMEDLMKNLVQANNLQEKLKADLKTQTAKVEELMSNLQKTASEAKKRVKLDVQSSQWKAFGIEDKR
;
A
#
# COMPACT_ATOMS: atom_id res chain seq x y z
N MET A 1 2.64 -10.90 23.83
CA MET A 1 2.01 -9.60 24.18
C MET A 1 1.32 -9.06 22.94
N PRO A 2 0.07 -8.57 23.03
CA PRO A 2 -0.57 -7.92 21.89
C PRO A 2 0.24 -6.68 21.46
N LYS A 3 0.43 -6.53 20.16
CA LYS A 3 1.16 -5.39 19.58
C LYS A 3 0.28 -4.15 19.72
N LYS A 4 0.78 -3.11 20.39
CA LYS A 4 0.03 -1.84 20.55
C LYS A 4 -0.38 -1.27 19.20
N GLY A 5 -1.59 -0.72 19.12
CA GLY A 5 -2.08 -0.01 17.94
C GLY A 5 -1.34 1.31 17.72
N LEU A 6 -1.34 1.84 16.49
CA LEU A 6 -0.65 3.09 16.16
C LEU A 6 -1.10 4.26 17.05
N ALA A 7 -2.42 4.39 17.26
CA ALA A 7 -2.98 5.43 18.12
C ALA A 7 -2.48 5.33 19.58
N GLU A 8 -2.38 4.10 20.10
CA GLU A 8 -1.86 3.85 21.45
C GLU A 8 -0.37 4.19 21.56
N VAL A 9 0.40 3.92 20.51
CA VAL A 9 1.84 4.25 20.45
C VAL A 9 2.03 5.77 20.40
N ILE A 10 1.29 6.48 19.56
CA ILE A 10 1.35 7.94 19.46
C ILE A 10 0.95 8.57 20.80
N HIS A 11 -0.18 8.16 21.37
CA HIS A 11 -0.65 8.73 22.64
C HIS A 11 0.36 8.50 23.78
N ALA A 12 0.94 7.30 23.87
CA ALA A 12 1.98 7.03 24.85
C ALA A 12 3.24 7.89 24.63
N ALA A 13 3.63 8.12 23.37
CA ALA A 13 4.77 8.98 23.04
C ALA A 13 4.49 10.45 23.37
N GLU A 14 3.28 10.96 23.14
CA GLU A 14 2.87 12.33 23.50
C GLU A 14 2.93 12.56 25.01
N LEU A 15 2.42 11.61 25.80
CA LEU A 15 2.50 11.67 27.26
C LEU A 15 3.95 11.66 27.74
N MET A 16 4.79 10.79 27.17
CA MET A 16 6.21 10.72 27.49
C MET A 16 6.93 12.03 27.15
N LEU A 17 6.73 12.58 25.95
CA LEU A 17 7.31 13.85 25.52
C LEU A 17 6.89 15.00 26.44
N SER A 18 5.64 15.02 26.87
CA SER A 18 5.12 16.02 27.80
C SER A 18 5.83 15.95 29.16
N GLY A 19 5.99 14.73 29.70
CA GLY A 19 6.73 14.52 30.95
C GLY A 19 8.21 14.87 30.83
N LEU A 20 8.87 14.48 29.73
CA LEU A 20 10.28 14.79 29.48
C LEU A 20 10.53 16.30 29.42
N LYS A 21 9.64 17.06 28.78
CA LYS A 21 9.74 18.52 28.75
C LYS A 21 9.52 19.16 30.11
N ALA A 22 8.54 18.67 30.89
CA ALA A 22 8.24 19.20 32.21
C ALA A 22 9.38 18.98 33.23
N HIS A 23 10.12 17.88 33.11
CA HIS A 23 11.21 17.50 34.01
C HIS A 23 12.61 17.61 33.37
N GLN A 24 12.74 18.42 32.31
CA GLN A 24 13.94 18.45 31.48
C GLN A 24 15.19 18.82 32.28
N SER A 25 15.11 19.78 33.20
CA SER A 25 16.26 20.21 34.02
C SER A 25 16.85 19.08 34.88
N GLU A 26 16.01 18.15 35.35
CA GLU A 26 16.41 17.02 36.18
C GLU A 26 16.98 15.87 35.31
N LEU A 27 16.34 15.64 34.16
CA LEU A 27 16.63 14.51 33.29
C LEU A 27 17.76 14.77 32.28
N SER A 28 18.10 16.03 32.01
CA SER A 28 19.19 16.40 31.08
C SER A 28 20.54 15.80 31.51
N SER A 29 20.80 15.75 32.83
CA SER A 29 22.02 15.14 33.39
C SER A 29 22.16 13.64 33.10
N ARG A 30 21.07 12.98 32.69
CA ARG A 30 21.00 11.55 32.36
C ARG A 30 20.92 11.29 30.85
N GLY A 31 21.21 12.30 30.02
CA GLY A 31 21.21 12.19 28.56
C GLY A 31 19.82 12.32 27.91
N LEU A 32 18.79 12.66 28.68
CA LEU A 32 17.45 13.02 28.17
C LEU A 32 17.37 14.54 27.98
N ASP A 33 18.30 15.07 27.22
CA ASP A 33 18.44 16.50 26.97
C ASP A 33 17.50 17.00 25.87
N ALA A 34 17.63 18.27 25.50
CA ALA A 34 16.82 18.88 24.44
C ALA A 34 16.98 18.18 23.08
N ALA A 35 18.17 17.66 22.77
CA ALA A 35 18.43 16.99 21.50
C ALA A 35 17.72 15.62 21.44
N PHE A 36 17.72 14.89 22.55
CA PHE A 36 16.96 13.65 22.68
C PHE A 36 15.46 13.88 22.51
N ILE A 37 14.90 14.86 23.22
CA ILE A 37 13.47 15.22 23.14
C ILE A 37 13.09 15.56 21.71
N LYS A 38 13.89 16.42 21.05
CA LYS A 38 13.66 16.81 19.66
C LYS A 38 13.69 15.61 18.71
N THR A 39 14.62 14.69 18.90
CA THR A 39 14.70 13.45 18.12
C THR A 39 13.43 12.63 18.26
N MET A 40 12.90 12.51 19.49
CA MET A 40 11.67 11.79 19.75
C MET A 40 10.44 12.48 19.13
N GLU A 41 10.37 13.82 19.14
CA GLU A 41 9.33 14.58 18.45
C GLU A 41 9.36 14.35 16.93
N ASP A 42 10.55 14.42 16.33
CA ASP A 42 10.74 14.21 14.90
C ASP A 42 10.35 12.78 14.50
N LEU A 43 10.71 11.77 15.31
CA LEU A 43 10.29 10.39 15.09
C LEU A 43 8.76 10.23 15.13
N MET A 44 8.11 10.83 16.12
CA MET A 44 6.64 10.78 16.24
C MET A 44 5.95 11.45 15.04
N LYS A 45 6.44 12.62 14.62
CA LYS A 45 5.94 13.33 13.45
C LYS A 45 6.12 12.50 12.17
N ASN A 46 7.30 11.93 11.97
CA ASN A 46 7.60 11.10 10.81
C ASN A 46 6.74 9.83 10.77
N LEU A 47 6.46 9.22 11.93
CA LEU A 47 5.57 8.07 12.04
C LEU A 47 4.16 8.41 11.56
N VAL A 48 3.60 9.54 12.00
CA VAL A 48 2.27 10.00 11.55
C VAL A 48 2.25 10.25 10.04
N GLN A 49 3.28 10.92 9.51
CA GLN A 49 3.39 11.17 8.07
C GLN A 49 3.49 9.87 7.26
N ALA A 50 4.30 8.91 7.72
CA ALA A 50 4.44 7.62 7.08
C ALA A 50 3.13 6.83 7.08
N ASN A 51 2.37 6.86 8.18
CA ASN A 51 1.05 6.23 8.23
C ASN A 51 0.05 6.88 7.26
N ASN A 52 0.01 8.21 7.19
CA ASN A 52 -0.88 8.90 6.25
C ASN A 52 -0.55 8.54 4.79
N LEU A 53 0.74 8.46 4.46
CA LEU A 53 1.18 7.98 3.14
C LEU A 53 0.79 6.52 2.90
N GLN A 54 0.91 5.65 3.91
CA GLN A 54 0.49 4.26 3.81
C GLN A 54 -1.01 4.14 3.48
N GLU A 55 -1.87 4.90 4.18
CA GLU A 55 -3.31 4.88 3.93
C GLU A 55 -3.65 5.39 2.53
N LYS A 56 -2.96 6.44 2.05
CA LYS A 56 -3.08 6.89 0.67
C LYS A 56 -2.70 5.79 -0.33
N LEU A 57 -1.54 5.14 -0.14
CA LEU A 57 -1.07 4.08 -1.04
C LEU A 57 -2.01 2.87 -1.06
N LYS A 58 -2.65 2.53 0.08
CA LYS A 58 -3.69 1.49 0.12
C LYS A 58 -4.91 1.87 -0.73
N ALA A 59 -5.33 3.13 -0.67
CA ALA A 59 -6.43 3.63 -1.50
C ALA A 59 -6.07 3.60 -3.00
N ASP A 60 -4.87 4.08 -3.34
CA ASP A 60 -4.36 4.08 -4.72
C ASP A 60 -4.24 2.66 -5.29
N LEU A 61 -3.73 1.72 -4.48
CA LEU A 61 -3.66 0.30 -4.83
C LEU A 61 -5.05 -0.28 -5.15
N LYS A 62 -6.05 0.01 -4.30
CA LYS A 62 -7.42 -0.47 -4.52
C LYS A 62 -7.99 0.04 -5.84
N THR A 63 -7.79 1.33 -6.15
CA THR A 63 -8.20 1.94 -7.42
C THR A 63 -7.52 1.27 -8.61
N GLN A 64 -6.20 1.07 -8.53
CA GLN A 64 -5.44 0.47 -9.62
C GLN A 64 -5.81 -1.01 -9.83
N THR A 65 -6.08 -1.76 -8.77
CA THR A 65 -6.56 -3.14 -8.86
C THR A 65 -7.89 -3.22 -9.61
N ALA A 66 -8.86 -2.36 -9.28
CA ALA A 66 -10.14 -2.32 -9.99
C ALA A 66 -9.96 -2.03 -11.50
N LYS A 67 -9.05 -1.12 -11.84
CA LYS A 67 -8.69 -0.82 -13.24
C LYS A 67 -8.07 -2.01 -13.96
N VAL A 68 -7.19 -2.76 -13.29
CA VAL A 68 -6.58 -3.97 -13.87
C VAL A 68 -7.64 -5.04 -14.12
N GLU A 69 -8.53 -5.27 -13.15
CA GLU A 69 -9.62 -6.24 -13.28
C GLU A 69 -10.57 -5.89 -14.44
N GLU A 70 -10.92 -4.61 -14.59
CA GLU A 70 -11.75 -4.13 -15.70
C GLU A 70 -11.07 -4.38 -17.05
N LEU A 71 -9.81 -3.97 -17.19
CA LEU A 71 -9.04 -4.14 -18.43
C LEU A 71 -8.86 -5.62 -18.79
N MET A 72 -8.59 -6.47 -17.79
CA MET A 72 -8.50 -7.92 -17.99
C MET A 72 -9.83 -8.50 -18.48
N SER A 73 -10.95 -8.14 -17.87
CA SER A 73 -12.27 -8.62 -18.29
C SER A 73 -12.59 -8.20 -19.72
N ASN A 74 -12.33 -6.93 -20.06
CA ASN A 74 -12.58 -6.39 -21.39
C ASN A 74 -11.68 -7.06 -22.44
N LEU A 75 -10.40 -7.25 -22.15
CA LEU A 75 -9.48 -7.94 -23.03
C LEU A 75 -9.93 -9.40 -23.29
N GLN A 76 -10.33 -10.12 -22.24
CA GLN A 76 -10.82 -11.49 -22.37
C GLN A 76 -12.09 -11.58 -23.22
N LYS A 77 -13.04 -10.64 -23.05
CA LYS A 77 -14.26 -10.57 -23.87
C LYS A 77 -13.92 -10.31 -25.34
N THR A 78 -13.10 -9.30 -25.62
CA THR A 78 -12.71 -8.94 -26.99
C THR A 78 -11.91 -10.07 -27.66
N ALA A 79 -10.98 -10.70 -26.92
CA ALA A 79 -10.23 -11.85 -27.43
C ALA A 79 -11.13 -13.06 -27.71
N SER A 80 -12.14 -13.30 -26.87
CA SER A 80 -13.12 -14.38 -27.08
C SER A 80 -13.96 -14.14 -28.34
N GLU A 81 -14.39 -12.89 -28.56
CA GLU A 81 -15.14 -12.52 -29.77
C GLU A 81 -14.29 -12.63 -31.02
N ALA A 82 -13.04 -12.14 -30.98
CA ALA A 82 -12.08 -12.31 -32.06
C ALA A 82 -11.84 -13.79 -32.38
N LYS A 83 -11.68 -14.64 -31.36
CA LYS A 83 -11.52 -16.09 -31.51
C LYS A 83 -12.73 -16.72 -32.20
N LYS A 84 -13.96 -16.36 -31.82
CA LYS A 84 -15.18 -16.86 -32.48
C LYS A 84 -15.19 -16.46 -33.95
N ARG A 85 -14.88 -15.21 -34.27
CA ARG A 85 -14.86 -14.69 -35.64
C ARG A 85 -13.83 -15.42 -36.50
N VAL A 86 -12.61 -15.62 -35.99
CA VAL A 86 -11.57 -16.39 -36.67
C VAL A 86 -12.05 -17.82 -36.95
N LYS A 87 -12.72 -18.48 -36.00
CA LYS A 87 -13.26 -19.83 -36.22
C LYS A 87 -14.35 -19.90 -37.29
N LEU A 88 -15.09 -18.81 -37.52
CA LEU A 88 -16.14 -18.73 -38.54
C LEU A 88 -15.58 -18.43 -39.95
N ASP A 89 -14.61 -17.52 -40.03
CA ASP A 89 -14.15 -16.97 -41.32
C ASP A 89 -12.87 -17.63 -41.87
N VAL A 90 -12.07 -18.28 -41.01
CA VAL A 90 -10.74 -18.81 -41.36
C VAL A 90 -10.73 -20.33 -41.31
N GLN A 91 -10.05 -20.96 -42.27
CA GLN A 91 -9.86 -22.42 -42.28
C GLN A 91 -9.13 -22.90 -41.02
N SER A 92 -9.56 -24.03 -40.46
CA SER A 92 -9.05 -24.55 -39.18
C SER A 92 -7.55 -24.87 -39.18
N SER A 93 -6.96 -25.18 -40.34
CA SER A 93 -5.51 -25.37 -40.51
C SER A 93 -4.69 -24.12 -40.16
N GLN A 94 -5.29 -22.93 -40.25
CA GLN A 94 -4.62 -21.64 -40.02
C GLN A 94 -4.85 -21.07 -38.61
N TRP A 95 -5.73 -21.68 -37.79
CA TRP A 95 -6.10 -21.17 -36.47
C TRP A 95 -4.92 -21.05 -35.49
N LYS A 96 -3.90 -21.90 -35.63
CA LYS A 96 -2.69 -21.85 -34.80
C LYS A 96 -1.96 -20.50 -34.89
N ALA A 97 -2.03 -19.82 -36.04
CA ALA A 97 -1.45 -18.48 -36.23
C ALA A 97 -2.11 -17.41 -35.34
N PHE A 98 -3.34 -17.65 -34.88
CA PHE A 98 -4.10 -16.77 -33.99
C PHE A 98 -4.02 -17.21 -32.52
N GLY A 99 -3.12 -18.15 -32.18
CA GLY A 99 -3.03 -18.72 -30.82
C GLY A 99 -4.24 -19.59 -30.43
N ILE A 100 -5.02 -20.05 -31.42
CA ILE A 100 -6.16 -20.93 -31.18
C ILE A 100 -5.67 -22.38 -31.30
N GLU A 101 -5.44 -23.01 -30.16
CA GLU A 101 -5.24 -24.45 -30.07
C GLU A 101 -6.59 -25.11 -29.76
N ASP A 102 -7.25 -25.69 -30.76
CA ASP A 102 -8.39 -26.58 -30.51
C ASP A 102 -7.81 -27.93 -30.11
N LYS A 103 -8.00 -28.31 -28.84
CA LYS A 103 -7.77 -29.69 -28.43
C LYS A 103 -8.84 -30.53 -29.11
N ARG A 104 -8.40 -31.50 -29.92
CA ARG A 104 -9.25 -32.60 -30.39
C ARG A 104 -9.90 -33.32 -29.22
#